data_AF-A0A2D5B425-F1
#
_entry.id   AF-A0A2D5B425-F1
#
_cell.length_a   1.000
_cell.length_b   1.000
_cell.length_c   1.000
_cell.angle_alpha   90.00
_cell.angle_beta   90.00
_cell.angle_gamma   90.00
#
_symmetry.space_group_name_H-M   'P 1'
#
loop_
_entity.id
_entity.type
_entity.pdbx_description
1 polymer ?
#
loop_
_entity_poly.entity_id
_entity_poly.type
_entity_poly.pdbx_seq_one_letter_code
_entity_poly.pdbx_strand_id
1 'polypeptide(L)'
;MTTSFRIRAFLTSILLVGLASVSTTPAAAQLSPNFKASSSTVGAEAVILGKLVYTDVTVQFNQTELRQVMTFLQTLLDVQMIIYWQNDKNVVGLDPEKTITIESEDTPALNLLQRILEQCSTDGEEYTWQLRQGMLEIGTKDRLGRKSAQVLKMYNIENLILEIPDFDNAPTLDLGNFGGGGGGLGGGGFGGGGGVGGGGGGGRSGGFGGGGGGTGGGGGGGGSLAPTNEEDRIEKLVLLITTFIEPDAWRRNGGDIASIEAYRGNLLIKAPDFIQRQLEGYAFRPTRPAGSQGGRSLTYEQSNVVVSVPLSQRLRRQRAAEDAARRKPAGGKPTTP
;
A
#
# COMPACT_ATOMS: atom_id res chain seq x y z
N MET A 1 -3.32 70.25 -22.68
CA MET A 1 -1.85 70.23 -22.63
C MET A 1 -1.37 69.07 -23.50
N THR A 2 -1.07 69.41 -24.74
CA THR A 2 -0.62 68.54 -25.83
C THR A 2 0.85 68.83 -26.08
N THR A 3 1.71 67.83 -26.10
CA THR A 3 3.10 68.02 -26.51
C THR A 3 3.45 66.99 -27.58
N SER A 4 3.59 67.53 -28.79
CA SER A 4 4.10 66.90 -29.99
C SER A 4 5.61 66.75 -29.91
N PHE A 5 6.17 65.71 -30.53
CA PHE A 5 7.57 65.74 -30.96
C PHE A 5 7.71 65.18 -32.37
N ARG A 6 8.54 65.90 -33.13
CA ARG A 6 8.57 65.97 -34.60
C ARG A 6 9.37 64.85 -35.25
N ILE A 7 8.88 64.47 -36.43
CA ILE A 7 9.51 63.67 -37.47
C ILE A 7 10.73 64.40 -38.07
N ARG A 8 11.81 63.68 -38.33
CA ARG A 8 12.76 64.01 -39.40
C ARG A 8 13.00 62.77 -40.26
N ALA A 9 12.62 62.89 -41.53
CA ALA A 9 12.91 61.95 -42.59
C ALA A 9 14.33 62.17 -43.14
N PHE A 10 15.01 61.10 -43.55
CA PHE A 10 15.98 61.13 -44.64
C PHE A 10 15.86 59.84 -45.44
N LEU A 11 15.58 60.01 -46.73
CA LEU A 11 15.51 59.00 -47.77
C LEU A 11 16.89 58.95 -48.45
N THR A 12 17.47 57.77 -48.64
CA THR A 12 18.35 57.49 -49.78
C THR A 12 18.49 55.98 -49.98
N SER A 13 18.70 55.61 -51.24
CA SER A 13 18.31 54.34 -51.86
C SER A 13 19.55 53.57 -52.38
N ILE A 14 19.36 52.27 -52.68
CA ILE A 14 20.06 51.47 -53.73
C ILE A 14 21.45 50.85 -53.39
N LEU A 15 21.54 49.51 -53.19
CA LEU A 15 21.89 48.45 -54.19
C LEU A 15 22.60 47.19 -53.58
N LEU A 16 22.18 46.01 -54.07
CA LEU A 16 22.89 44.74 -54.38
C LEU A 16 23.69 43.90 -53.34
N VAL A 17 23.19 42.65 -53.23
CA VAL A 17 23.86 41.33 -53.33
C VAL A 17 24.86 40.89 -52.27
N GLY A 18 24.46 39.84 -51.56
CA GLY A 18 25.31 38.87 -50.89
C GLY A 18 24.47 37.72 -50.34
N LEU A 19 24.24 36.68 -51.15
CA LEU A 19 23.72 35.40 -50.65
C LEU A 19 24.79 34.80 -49.72
N ALA A 20 24.53 34.81 -48.42
CA ALA A 20 25.27 34.01 -47.44
C ALA A 20 24.34 32.90 -46.93
N SER A 21 24.70 31.66 -47.23
CA SER A 21 24.07 30.43 -46.77
C SER A 21 24.15 30.37 -45.24
N VAL A 22 23.02 30.60 -44.56
CA VAL A 22 22.92 30.31 -43.13
C VAL A 22 22.68 28.81 -42.99
N SER A 23 23.70 28.09 -42.53
CA SER A 23 23.56 26.72 -42.06
C SER A 23 22.61 26.69 -40.86
N THR A 24 21.40 26.18 -41.06
CA THR A 24 20.47 25.83 -39.99
C THR A 24 20.98 24.59 -39.27
N THR A 25 21.71 24.78 -38.17
CA THR A 25 21.88 23.72 -37.17
C THR A 25 20.54 23.48 -36.47
N PRO A 26 19.97 22.27 -36.49
CA PRO A 26 18.88 21.95 -35.59
C PRO A 26 19.46 21.81 -34.17
N ALA A 27 19.14 22.76 -33.30
CA ALA A 27 19.36 22.63 -31.87
C ALA A 27 18.37 21.60 -31.31
N ALA A 28 18.67 20.32 -31.51
CA ALA A 28 18.10 19.22 -30.74
C ALA A 28 18.77 19.21 -29.36
N ALA A 29 18.45 20.20 -28.52
CA ALA A 29 18.79 20.16 -27.12
C ALA A 29 17.91 19.11 -26.45
N GLN A 30 18.53 17.99 -26.11
CA GLN A 30 17.96 16.88 -25.37
C GLN A 30 17.34 17.38 -24.05
N LEU A 31 16.01 17.38 -23.99
CA LEU A 31 15.27 17.37 -22.72
C LEU A 31 15.54 16.03 -22.04
N SER A 32 16.67 15.93 -21.33
CA SER A 32 16.84 14.90 -20.31
C SER A 32 15.98 15.31 -19.11
N PRO A 33 14.94 14.56 -18.73
CA PRO A 33 14.27 14.82 -17.47
C PRO A 33 15.29 14.60 -16.36
N ASN A 34 15.48 15.61 -15.51
CA ASN A 34 16.40 15.55 -14.38
C ASN A 34 15.83 14.61 -13.30
N PHE A 35 16.01 13.29 -13.47
CA PHE A 35 15.53 12.26 -12.53
C PHE A 35 16.16 12.31 -11.13
N LYS A 36 17.14 13.20 -10.88
CA LYS A 36 17.76 13.36 -9.56
C LYS A 36 16.79 13.89 -8.48
N ALA A 37 15.87 14.78 -8.83
CA ALA A 37 14.96 15.41 -7.85
C ALA A 37 13.98 14.40 -7.22
N SER A 38 13.49 13.42 -7.99
CA SER A 38 12.62 12.36 -7.46
C SER A 38 13.37 11.46 -6.48
N SER A 39 14.65 11.17 -6.73
CA SER A 39 15.47 10.33 -5.83
C SER A 39 15.76 10.97 -4.47
N SER A 40 15.99 12.30 -4.43
CA SER A 40 16.23 13.01 -3.17
C SER A 40 14.97 13.08 -2.29
N THR A 41 13.80 13.27 -2.92
CA THR A 41 12.52 13.31 -2.20
C THR A 41 12.15 11.94 -1.66
N VAL A 42 12.25 10.88 -2.48
CA VAL A 42 12.01 9.50 -2.03
C VAL A 42 12.98 9.12 -0.91
N GLY A 43 14.24 9.55 -0.97
CA GLY A 43 15.20 9.37 0.11
C GLY A 43 14.77 10.06 1.41
N ALA A 44 14.27 11.30 1.33
CA ALA A 44 13.76 12.03 2.49
C ALA A 44 12.51 11.35 3.09
N GLU A 45 11.55 10.94 2.26
CA GLU A 45 10.33 10.25 2.69
C GLU A 45 10.65 8.89 3.33
N ALA A 46 11.62 8.14 2.79
CA ALA A 46 12.12 6.92 3.39
C ALA A 46 12.73 7.14 4.79
N VAL A 47 13.48 8.22 4.97
CA VAL A 47 14.04 8.60 6.28
C VAL A 47 12.93 8.98 7.27
N ILE A 48 11.94 9.77 6.84
CA ILE A 48 10.80 10.14 7.69
C ILE A 48 10.03 8.89 8.12
N LEU A 49 9.67 8.03 7.17
CA LEU A 49 8.95 6.80 7.46
C LEU A 49 9.75 5.89 8.39
N GLY A 50 11.06 5.80 8.18
CA GLY A 50 11.93 5.02 9.05
C GLY A 50 12.02 5.56 10.48
N LYS A 51 12.04 6.88 10.65
CA LYS A 51 11.94 7.52 11.97
C LYS A 51 10.60 7.21 12.64
N LEU A 52 9.49 7.24 11.90
CA LEU A 52 8.16 6.90 12.44
C LEU A 52 8.03 5.41 12.83
N VAL A 53 8.59 4.50 12.02
CA VAL A 53 8.43 3.05 12.21
C VAL A 53 9.42 2.46 13.20
N TYR A 54 10.65 2.98 13.27
CA TYR A 54 11.73 2.39 14.07
C TYR A 54 12.11 3.16 15.34
N THR A 55 11.39 4.24 15.65
CA THR A 55 11.58 4.97 16.92
C THR A 55 10.46 4.60 17.87
N ASP A 56 10.81 3.85 18.91
CA ASP A 56 9.87 3.48 19.97
C ASP A 56 9.81 4.60 21.02
N VAL A 57 8.59 4.94 21.42
CA VAL A 57 8.27 6.09 22.26
C VAL A 57 7.49 5.62 23.48
N THR A 58 7.90 6.10 24.65
CA THR A 58 7.23 5.84 25.93
C THR A 58 6.74 7.16 26.50
N VAL A 59 5.43 7.37 26.56
CA VAL A 59 4.86 8.67 26.96
C VAL A 59 3.65 8.46 27.84
N GLN A 60 3.44 9.42 28.73
CA GLN A 60 2.20 9.57 29.47
C GLN A 60 1.71 11.00 29.28
N PHE A 61 0.70 11.16 28.42
CA PHE A 61 -0.01 12.42 28.25
C PHE A 61 -1.27 12.38 29.11
N ASN A 62 -1.39 13.34 30.02
CA ASN A 62 -2.55 13.53 30.87
C ASN A 62 -3.15 14.90 30.52
N GLN A 63 -4.29 14.91 29.82
CA GLN A 63 -4.98 16.13 29.36
C GLN A 63 -4.03 17.16 28.73
N THR A 64 -3.09 16.69 27.90
CA THR A 64 -2.06 17.55 27.30
C THR A 64 -2.56 18.12 25.99
N GLU A 65 -2.36 19.42 25.75
CA GLU A 65 -2.77 20.09 24.51
C GLU A 65 -2.11 19.45 23.28
N LEU A 66 -2.89 19.27 22.22
CA LEU A 66 -2.44 18.67 20.97
C LEU A 66 -1.25 19.41 20.36
N ARG A 67 -1.22 20.75 20.46
CA ARG A 67 -0.08 21.56 20.01
C ARG A 67 1.23 21.12 20.68
N GLN A 68 1.20 20.87 21.98
CA GLN A 68 2.38 20.46 22.74
C GLN A 68 2.79 19.03 22.37
N VAL A 69 1.83 18.11 22.26
CA VAL A 69 2.07 16.71 21.85
C VAL A 69 2.73 16.65 20.46
N MET A 70 2.21 17.41 19.51
CA MET A 70 2.76 17.45 18.15
C MET A 70 4.15 18.11 18.10
N THR A 71 4.37 19.16 18.88
CA THR A 71 5.70 19.80 19.01
C THR A 71 6.72 18.85 19.63
N PHE A 72 6.31 18.06 20.62
CA PHE A 72 7.11 16.99 21.20
C PHE A 72 7.49 15.96 20.12
N LEU A 73 6.54 15.43 19.34
CA LEU A 73 6.85 14.47 18.27
C LEU A 73 7.77 15.06 17.20
N GLN A 74 7.57 16.31 16.82
CA GLN A 74 8.42 17.00 15.85
C GLN A 74 9.87 17.09 16.33
N THR A 75 10.06 17.49 17.58
CA THR A 75 11.39 17.63 18.20
C THR A 75 12.05 16.26 18.42
N LEU A 76 11.26 15.29 18.88
CA LEU A 76 11.70 13.93 19.17
C LEU A 76 12.23 13.21 17.92
N LEU A 77 11.44 13.28 16.85
CA LEU A 77 11.76 12.59 15.60
C LEU A 77 12.73 13.39 14.75
N ASP A 78 12.87 14.70 14.97
CA ASP A 78 13.64 15.59 14.09
C ASP A 78 13.16 15.44 12.63
N VAL A 79 11.84 15.55 12.45
CA VAL A 79 11.16 15.42 11.16
C VAL A 79 10.48 16.74 10.81
N GLN A 80 10.57 17.13 9.54
CA GLN A 80 9.79 18.26 9.06
C GLN A 80 8.31 17.87 8.94
N MET A 81 7.49 18.43 9.82
CA MET A 81 6.05 18.20 9.87
C MET A 81 5.30 19.46 9.42
N ILE A 82 4.34 19.29 8.53
CA ILE A 82 3.34 20.30 8.20
C ILE A 82 2.04 19.87 8.86
N ILE A 83 1.62 20.62 9.88
CA ILE A 83 0.39 20.36 10.60
C ILE A 83 -0.61 21.44 10.23
N TYR A 84 -1.74 21.02 9.66
CA TYR A 84 -2.82 21.93 9.29
C TYR A 84 -3.68 22.24 10.51
N TRP A 85 -3.29 23.25 11.27
CA TRP A 85 -4.04 23.75 12.42
C TRP A 85 -5.30 24.51 12.01
N GLN A 86 -6.37 24.33 12.78
CA GLN A 86 -7.50 25.23 12.79
C GLN A 86 -7.08 26.59 13.36
N ASN A 87 -7.56 27.67 12.75
CA ASN A 87 -7.41 29.03 13.26
C ASN A 87 -8.52 29.93 12.70
N ASP A 88 -8.56 31.20 13.11
CA ASP A 88 -9.58 32.18 12.67
C ASP A 88 -9.75 32.29 11.14
N LYS A 89 -8.71 31.96 10.36
CA LYS A 89 -8.71 32.03 8.89
C LYS A 89 -8.97 30.67 8.22
N ASN A 90 -8.68 29.58 8.91
CA ASN A 90 -8.80 28.20 8.43
C ASN A 90 -9.66 27.42 9.42
N VAL A 91 -10.95 27.34 9.11
CA VAL A 91 -11.92 26.60 9.94
C VAL A 91 -11.68 25.09 9.87
N VAL A 92 -11.05 24.59 8.81
CA VAL A 92 -10.75 23.17 8.60
C VAL A 92 -9.31 22.86 9.00
N GLY A 93 -9.13 22.02 10.02
CA GLY A 93 -7.81 21.61 10.52
C GLY A 93 -7.88 21.00 11.92
N LEU A 94 -6.72 20.63 12.48
CA LEU A 94 -6.65 20.13 13.85
C LEU A 94 -6.84 21.27 14.84
N ASP A 95 -7.71 21.08 15.83
CA ASP A 95 -7.83 21.98 16.97
C ASP A 95 -6.57 21.90 17.86
N PRO A 96 -5.77 22.98 17.98
CA PRO A 96 -4.54 22.97 18.77
C PRO A 96 -4.75 22.82 20.27
N GLU A 97 -5.92 23.21 20.78
CA GLU A 97 -6.26 23.20 22.22
C GLU A 97 -6.90 21.88 22.66
N LYS A 98 -7.28 21.02 21.71
CA LYS A 98 -7.81 19.69 22.00
C LYS A 98 -6.84 18.92 22.89
N THR A 99 -7.35 18.41 24.00
CA THR A 99 -6.54 17.68 24.97
C THR A 99 -6.45 16.20 24.62
N ILE A 100 -5.26 15.64 24.78
CA ILE A 100 -4.93 14.25 24.48
C ILE A 100 -4.56 13.54 25.77
N THR A 101 -5.13 12.34 25.96
CA THR A 101 -4.82 11.48 27.11
C THR A 101 -4.45 10.09 26.60
N ILE A 102 -3.15 9.78 26.63
CA ILE A 102 -2.58 8.54 26.10
C ILE A 102 -1.44 8.12 27.01
N GLU A 103 -1.43 6.84 27.39
CA GLU A 103 -0.29 6.17 27.99
C GLU A 103 0.22 5.11 27.01
N SER A 104 1.52 5.11 26.76
CA SER A 104 2.16 4.20 25.82
C SER A 104 3.56 3.88 26.28
N GLU A 105 3.96 2.62 26.18
CA GLU A 105 5.32 2.15 26.46
C GLU A 105 5.89 1.44 25.24
N ASP A 106 7.14 1.75 24.88
CA ASP A 106 7.92 1.07 23.82
C ASP A 106 7.13 0.91 22.51
N THR A 107 6.41 1.96 22.11
CA THR A 107 5.48 1.92 20.97
C THR A 107 6.04 2.72 19.80
N PRO A 108 6.01 2.19 18.56
CA PRO A 108 6.47 2.94 17.39
C PRO A 108 5.78 4.29 17.28
N ALA A 109 6.55 5.34 17.01
CA ALA A 109 6.04 6.70 16.88
C ALA A 109 4.89 6.82 15.87
N LEU A 110 4.89 5.99 14.82
CA LEU A 110 3.79 5.87 13.87
C LEU A 110 2.47 5.49 14.54
N ASN A 111 2.49 4.46 15.38
CA ASN A 111 1.31 3.95 16.06
C ASN A 111 0.81 4.97 17.09
N LEU A 112 1.74 5.63 17.80
CA LEU A 112 1.40 6.72 18.71
C LEU A 112 0.74 7.88 17.96
N LEU A 113 1.30 8.30 16.82
CA LEU A 113 0.71 9.34 15.96
C LEU A 113 -0.70 8.95 15.51
N GLN A 114 -0.92 7.73 15.03
CA GLN A 114 -2.23 7.26 14.60
C GLN A 114 -3.25 7.28 15.73
N ARG A 115 -2.89 6.83 16.94
CA ARG A 115 -3.75 6.90 18.13
C ARG A 115 -4.10 8.33 18.53
N ILE A 116 -3.14 9.26 18.42
CA ILE A 116 -3.39 10.69 18.66
C ILE A 116 -4.43 11.21 17.66
N LEU A 117 -4.26 10.92 16.36
CA LEU A 117 -5.20 11.36 15.32
C LEU A 117 -6.59 10.72 15.45
N GLU A 118 -6.65 9.48 15.93
CA GLU A 118 -7.90 8.79 16.24
C GLU A 118 -8.66 9.49 17.39
N GLN A 119 -7.98 9.88 18.47
CA GLN A 119 -8.59 10.72 19.53
C GLN A 119 -8.99 12.11 19.03
N CYS A 120 -8.27 12.64 18.04
CA CYS A 120 -8.63 13.90 17.40
C CYS A 120 -9.89 13.78 16.53
N SER A 121 -10.17 12.60 15.98
CA SER A 121 -11.31 12.39 15.07
C SER A 121 -12.64 12.47 15.83
N THR A 122 -13.65 13.00 15.14
CA THR A 122 -15.03 13.17 15.64
C THR A 122 -16.01 12.72 14.56
N ASP A 123 -17.27 12.52 14.91
CA ASP A 123 -18.32 12.12 13.96
C ASP A 123 -18.40 13.15 12.81
N GLY A 124 -17.84 12.77 11.64
CA GLY A 124 -17.82 13.59 10.42
C GLY A 124 -16.47 14.26 10.07
N GLU A 125 -15.48 14.24 10.95
CA GLU A 125 -14.13 14.75 10.66
C GLU A 125 -13.05 13.74 11.06
N GLU A 126 -12.42 13.18 10.03
CA GLU A 126 -11.35 12.21 10.19
C GLU A 126 -10.00 12.82 9.87
N TYR A 127 -9.03 12.52 10.73
CA TYR A 127 -7.67 13.03 10.61
C TYR A 127 -6.73 11.92 10.16
N THR A 128 -5.82 12.26 9.26
CA THR A 128 -4.80 11.32 8.79
C THR A 128 -3.48 12.03 8.56
N TRP A 129 -2.49 11.26 8.15
CA TRP A 129 -1.17 11.73 7.76
C TRP A 129 -0.84 11.25 6.36
N GLN A 130 0.06 11.94 5.68
CA GLN A 130 0.61 11.52 4.39
C GLN A 130 2.04 12.01 4.22
N LEU A 131 2.82 11.34 3.37
CA LEU A 131 4.15 11.79 2.96
C LEU A 131 4.03 12.52 1.64
N ARG A 132 4.55 13.73 1.58
CA ARG A 132 4.49 14.52 0.35
C ARG A 132 5.67 15.46 0.29
N GLN A 133 6.42 15.39 -0.81
CA GLN A 133 7.53 16.32 -1.08
C GLN A 133 8.61 16.30 0.02
N GLY A 134 8.88 15.13 0.61
CA GLY A 134 9.88 15.00 1.67
C GLY A 134 9.45 15.56 3.02
N MET A 135 8.14 15.75 3.23
CA MET A 135 7.56 16.26 4.47
C MET A 135 6.45 15.33 4.96
N LEU A 136 6.25 15.29 6.29
CA LEU A 136 5.10 14.63 6.90
C LEU A 136 3.97 15.65 7.01
N GLU A 137 2.88 15.45 6.26
CA GLU A 137 1.68 16.28 6.36
C GLU A 137 0.65 15.61 7.27
N ILE A 138 0.02 16.38 8.16
CA ILE A 138 -0.99 15.94 9.11
C ILE A 138 -2.18 16.89 9.03
N GLY A 139 -3.40 16.36 8.86
CA GLY A 139 -4.59 17.17 8.63
C GLY A 139 -5.87 16.34 8.49
N THR A 140 -6.98 17.01 8.20
CA THR A 140 -8.24 16.34 7.81
C THR A 140 -8.07 15.65 6.46
N LYS A 141 -8.82 14.56 6.23
CA LYS A 141 -8.82 13.86 4.93
C LYS A 141 -9.19 14.79 3.77
N ASP A 142 -10.15 15.70 3.96
CA ASP A 142 -10.53 16.72 2.97
C ASP A 142 -9.33 17.64 2.61
N ARG A 143 -8.65 18.18 3.63
CA ARG A 143 -7.51 19.08 3.43
C ARG A 143 -6.36 18.40 2.69
N LEU A 144 -6.09 17.14 3.05
CA LEU A 144 -5.02 16.34 2.45
C LEU A 144 -5.42 15.78 1.07
N GLY A 145 -6.72 15.66 0.78
CA GLY A 145 -7.29 15.15 -0.47
C GLY A 145 -7.47 16.18 -1.60
N ARG A 146 -7.14 17.46 -1.34
CA ARG A 146 -7.24 18.56 -2.33
C ARG A 146 -6.59 18.21 -3.67
N LYS A 147 -7.11 18.78 -4.76
CA LYS A 147 -6.65 18.52 -6.14
C LYS A 147 -5.14 18.62 -6.36
N SER A 148 -4.45 19.52 -5.64
CA SER A 148 -2.99 19.70 -5.75
C SER A 148 -2.17 18.65 -4.99
N ALA A 149 -2.79 17.88 -4.10
CA ALA A 149 -2.16 16.76 -3.39
C ALA A 149 -2.38 15.40 -4.08
N GLN A 150 -3.31 15.34 -5.05
CA GLN A 150 -3.59 14.12 -5.81
C GLN A 150 -2.46 13.80 -6.78
N VAL A 151 -2.02 12.54 -6.79
CA VAL A 151 -1.02 12.01 -7.72
C VAL A 151 -1.67 10.91 -8.57
N LEU A 152 -1.41 10.94 -9.88
CA LEU A 152 -1.80 9.87 -10.79
C LEU A 152 -0.74 8.76 -10.75
N LYS A 153 -1.16 7.56 -10.37
CA LYS A 153 -0.35 6.35 -10.40
C LYS A 153 -1.00 5.30 -11.30
N MET A 154 -0.15 4.48 -11.92
CA MET A 154 -0.57 3.35 -12.74
C MET A 154 -0.22 2.05 -12.01
N TYR A 155 -1.22 1.21 -11.80
CA TYR A 155 -1.11 -0.08 -11.12
C TYR A 155 -1.31 -1.21 -12.12
N ASN A 156 -0.32 -2.07 -12.29
CA ASN A 156 -0.48 -3.28 -13.11
C ASN A 156 -1.28 -4.32 -12.33
N ILE A 157 -2.36 -4.82 -12.92
CA ILE A 157 -3.27 -5.80 -12.32
C ILE A 157 -3.32 -7.12 -13.09
N GLU A 158 -2.46 -7.32 -14.10
CA GLU A 158 -2.44 -8.50 -14.98
C GLU A 158 -2.33 -9.79 -14.17
N ASN A 159 -1.46 -9.81 -13.17
CA ASN A 159 -1.29 -10.97 -12.28
C ASN A 159 -2.50 -11.21 -11.36
N LEU A 160 -3.32 -10.20 -11.08
CA LEU A 160 -4.49 -10.31 -10.22
C LEU A 160 -5.73 -10.80 -11.00
N ILE A 161 -5.78 -10.55 -12.30
CA ILE A 161 -6.91 -10.90 -13.16
C ILE A 161 -6.68 -12.17 -13.98
N LEU A 162 -5.49 -12.79 -13.87
CA LEU A 162 -5.12 -14.02 -14.56
C LEU A 162 -6.08 -15.17 -14.22
N GLU A 163 -6.65 -15.81 -15.24
CA GLU A 163 -7.31 -17.12 -15.06
C GLU A 163 -6.26 -18.22 -15.13
N ILE A 164 -6.28 -19.14 -14.18
CA ILE A 164 -5.66 -20.45 -14.37
C ILE A 164 -6.73 -21.27 -15.09
N PRO A 165 -6.56 -21.64 -16.37
CA PRO A 165 -7.54 -22.45 -17.06
C PRO A 165 -7.75 -23.76 -16.30
N ASP A 166 -8.99 -24.09 -15.98
CA ASP A 166 -9.32 -25.41 -15.45
C ASP A 166 -9.34 -26.38 -16.63
N PHE A 167 -8.34 -27.25 -16.70
CA PHE A 167 -8.25 -28.27 -17.74
C PHE A 167 -9.03 -29.50 -17.27
N ASP A 168 -10.36 -29.41 -17.28
CA ASP A 168 -11.27 -30.52 -16.99
C ASP A 168 -11.40 -31.51 -18.16
N ASN A 169 -10.96 -31.10 -19.35
CA ASN A 169 -10.89 -31.93 -20.56
C ASN A 169 -9.60 -32.76 -20.64
N ALA A 170 -9.30 -33.52 -19.59
CA ALA A 170 -8.22 -34.50 -19.66
C ALA A 170 -8.62 -35.61 -20.66
N PRO A 171 -7.79 -35.92 -21.68
CA PRO A 171 -8.07 -37.04 -22.57
C PRO A 171 -8.12 -38.34 -21.74
N THR A 172 -9.23 -39.06 -21.84
CA THR A 172 -9.34 -40.40 -21.26
C THR A 172 -8.44 -41.35 -22.04
N LEU A 173 -7.37 -41.82 -21.41
CA LEU A 173 -6.54 -42.90 -21.94
C LEU A 173 -7.37 -44.19 -21.91
N ASP A 174 -8.02 -44.51 -23.03
CA ASP A 174 -8.72 -45.78 -23.22
C ASP A 174 -7.71 -46.91 -23.48
N LEU A 175 -7.23 -47.53 -22.40
CA LEU A 175 -6.45 -48.77 -22.47
C LEU A 175 -7.28 -49.98 -22.94
N GLY A 176 -8.59 -49.83 -23.14
CA GLY A 176 -9.49 -50.89 -23.62
C GLY A 176 -9.37 -51.17 -25.12
N ASN A 177 -8.83 -50.23 -25.91
CA ASN A 177 -8.70 -50.39 -27.36
C ASN A 177 -7.28 -50.69 -27.85
N PHE A 178 -6.32 -50.93 -26.94
CA PHE A 178 -5.02 -51.52 -27.28
C PHE A 178 -5.06 -53.05 -27.35
N GLY A 179 -6.23 -53.62 -27.66
CA GLY A 179 -6.47 -55.06 -27.74
C GLY A 179 -7.64 -55.40 -28.64
N GLY A 180 -7.52 -55.17 -29.96
CA GLY A 180 -8.61 -55.53 -30.87
C GLY A 180 -8.35 -55.34 -32.36
N GLY A 181 -7.15 -55.63 -32.87
CA GLY A 181 -6.88 -55.50 -34.30
C GLY A 181 -5.50 -55.98 -34.73
N GLY A 182 -5.09 -57.18 -34.31
CA GLY A 182 -3.86 -57.83 -34.76
C GLY A 182 -4.04 -59.34 -34.70
N GLY A 183 -4.64 -59.91 -35.75
CA GLY A 183 -4.56 -61.35 -35.96
C GLY A 183 -3.09 -61.73 -36.16
N GLY A 184 -2.62 -62.69 -35.37
CA GLY A 184 -1.43 -63.48 -35.69
C GLY A 184 -0.37 -63.54 -34.61
N LEU A 185 -0.21 -64.77 -34.10
CA LEU A 185 1.04 -65.40 -33.63
C LEU A 185 1.35 -65.36 -32.12
N GLY A 186 1.41 -66.57 -31.54
CA GLY A 186 2.49 -66.90 -30.59
C GLY A 186 2.11 -67.18 -29.14
N GLY A 187 1.64 -68.40 -28.89
CA GLY A 187 2.01 -69.30 -27.79
C GLY A 187 2.37 -68.77 -26.38
N GLY A 188 1.72 -69.38 -25.38
CA GLY A 188 2.39 -69.82 -24.17
C GLY A 188 1.79 -69.38 -22.83
N GLY A 189 1.06 -70.32 -22.20
CA GLY A 189 1.30 -70.66 -20.80
C GLY A 189 0.47 -69.97 -19.70
N PHE A 190 -0.03 -70.83 -18.80
CA PHE A 190 -0.45 -70.57 -17.41
C PHE A 190 -1.81 -69.86 -17.24
N GLY A 191 -2.84 -70.37 -16.56
CA GLY A 191 -2.98 -71.50 -15.65
C GLY A 191 -3.74 -71.05 -14.38
N GLY A 192 -4.98 -71.51 -14.22
CA GLY A 192 -5.80 -71.43 -12.98
C GLY A 192 -6.60 -70.13 -12.80
N GLY A 193 -7.87 -70.09 -12.40
CA GLY A 193 -8.77 -71.11 -11.85
C GLY A 193 -9.45 -70.57 -10.58
N GLY A 194 -10.76 -70.27 -10.66
CA GLY A 194 -11.71 -70.13 -9.53
C GLY A 194 -11.69 -68.78 -8.78
N GLY A 195 -12.80 -68.19 -8.33
CA GLY A 195 -14.22 -68.55 -8.36
C GLY A 195 -15.06 -67.56 -7.49
N VAL A 196 -16.39 -67.64 -7.65
CA VAL A 196 -17.51 -67.41 -6.67
C VAL A 196 -17.55 -66.13 -5.80
N GLY A 197 -18.65 -65.38 -5.61
CA GLY A 197 -20.07 -65.50 -5.96
C GLY A 197 -20.94 -64.54 -5.09
N GLY A 198 -22.25 -64.45 -5.39
CA GLY A 198 -23.35 -63.89 -4.56
C GLY A 198 -23.63 -62.39 -4.81
N GLY A 199 -24.82 -61.92 -5.25
CA GLY A 199 -26.18 -62.12 -4.72
C GLY A 199 -26.51 -60.96 -3.75
N GLY A 200 -27.61 -60.20 -3.75
CA GLY A 200 -28.89 -60.13 -4.47
C GLY A 200 -29.79 -59.08 -3.73
N GLY A 201 -30.89 -58.66 -4.37
CA GLY A 201 -32.03 -57.93 -3.74
C GLY A 201 -31.88 -56.40 -3.64
N GLY A 202 -32.86 -55.54 -3.95
CA GLY A 202 -34.28 -55.72 -4.23
C GLY A 202 -35.10 -54.68 -3.43
N GLY A 203 -35.89 -53.84 -4.11
CA GLY A 203 -36.89 -52.92 -3.52
C GLY A 203 -37.00 -51.61 -4.32
N ARG A 204 -37.88 -51.45 -5.32
CA ARG A 204 -39.36 -51.29 -5.30
C ARG A 204 -39.88 -50.08 -4.52
N SER A 205 -40.08 -48.99 -5.26
CA SER A 205 -41.19 -48.03 -5.18
C SER A 205 -41.36 -47.50 -6.62
N GLY A 206 -42.43 -47.80 -7.36
CA GLY A 206 -43.79 -47.31 -7.16
C GLY A 206 -43.79 -45.79 -7.40
N GLY A 207 -44.25 -45.21 -8.50
CA GLY A 207 -44.98 -45.68 -9.66
C GLY A 207 -45.79 -44.47 -10.14
N PHE A 208 -45.52 -43.95 -11.34
CA PHE A 208 -46.46 -43.12 -12.10
C PHE A 208 -46.14 -43.28 -13.58
N GLY A 209 -47.04 -43.98 -14.27
CA GLY A 209 -47.12 -43.97 -15.72
C GLY A 209 -47.92 -42.77 -16.18
N GLY A 210 -47.42 -42.11 -17.23
CA GLY A 210 -48.08 -41.03 -17.94
C GLY A 210 -47.23 -40.70 -19.16
N GLY A 211 -47.51 -41.34 -20.28
CA GLY A 211 -46.78 -41.14 -21.52
C GLY A 211 -47.19 -39.86 -22.25
N GLY A 212 -46.31 -39.41 -23.15
CA GLY A 212 -46.70 -38.60 -24.30
C GLY A 212 -45.78 -37.41 -24.59
N GLY A 213 -45.14 -37.46 -25.76
CA GLY A 213 -44.82 -36.26 -26.54
C GLY A 213 -43.42 -35.70 -26.33
N GLY A 214 -42.53 -35.98 -27.29
CA GLY A 214 -41.20 -35.41 -27.33
C GLY A 214 -41.18 -33.93 -27.68
N THR A 215 -40.14 -33.26 -27.19
CA THR A 215 -39.48 -32.15 -27.85
C THR A 215 -38.04 -32.14 -27.36
N GLY A 216 -37.11 -32.36 -28.28
CA GLY A 216 -35.70 -32.16 -28.03
C GLY A 216 -35.42 -30.68 -27.74
N GLY A 217 -34.42 -30.41 -26.91
CA GLY A 217 -33.92 -29.07 -26.70
C GLY A 217 -33.15 -28.93 -25.40
N GLY A 218 -31.81 -28.90 -25.50
CA GLY A 218 -30.95 -28.16 -24.59
C GLY A 218 -30.64 -28.82 -23.26
N GLY A 219 -29.51 -29.53 -23.21
CA GLY A 219 -28.80 -29.79 -21.96
C GLY A 219 -28.12 -28.53 -21.38
N GLY A 220 -27.82 -28.61 -20.08
CA GLY A 220 -27.07 -27.63 -19.26
C GLY A 220 -27.92 -27.23 -18.05
N GLY A 221 -27.79 -27.81 -16.85
CA GLY A 221 -26.55 -28.16 -16.15
C GLY A 221 -25.77 -26.86 -15.92
N GLY A 222 -25.97 -26.08 -14.87
CA GLY A 222 -25.75 -26.46 -13.48
C GLY A 222 -24.31 -26.08 -13.08
N GLY A 223 -24.09 -24.80 -12.72
CA GLY A 223 -22.95 -24.35 -11.92
C GLY A 223 -21.67 -23.91 -12.65
N SER A 224 -21.49 -22.61 -12.85
CA SER A 224 -20.30 -21.86 -12.40
C SER A 224 -20.46 -20.37 -12.70
N LEU A 225 -20.54 -19.54 -11.65
CA LEU A 225 -20.44 -18.08 -11.73
C LEU A 225 -18.96 -17.65 -11.83
N ALA A 226 -18.20 -18.26 -12.73
CA ALA A 226 -16.85 -17.79 -13.04
C ALA A 226 -17.00 -16.58 -13.98
N PRO A 227 -16.43 -15.39 -13.67
CA PRO A 227 -16.41 -14.28 -14.61
C PRO A 227 -15.51 -14.67 -15.78
N THR A 228 -16.12 -14.99 -16.92
CA THR A 228 -15.43 -15.49 -18.12
C THR A 228 -14.79 -14.39 -18.96
N ASN A 229 -14.90 -13.11 -18.57
CA ASN A 229 -14.28 -11.98 -19.27
C ASN A 229 -13.30 -11.24 -18.35
N GLU A 230 -12.14 -10.86 -18.88
CA GLU A 230 -11.11 -10.05 -18.21
C GLU A 230 -11.71 -8.74 -17.68
N GLU A 231 -12.58 -8.11 -18.47
CA GLU A 231 -13.25 -6.86 -18.15
C GLU A 231 -14.12 -6.96 -16.88
N ASP A 232 -14.86 -8.06 -16.72
CA ASP A 232 -15.71 -8.27 -15.53
C ASP A 232 -14.88 -8.37 -14.24
N ARG A 233 -13.67 -8.93 -14.35
CA ARG A 233 -12.75 -9.04 -13.21
C ARG A 233 -12.13 -7.70 -12.86
N ILE A 234 -11.78 -6.91 -13.88
CA ILE A 234 -11.32 -5.54 -13.70
C ILE A 234 -12.41 -4.73 -12.98
N GLU A 235 -13.66 -4.78 -13.43
CA GLU A 235 -14.76 -4.08 -12.76
C GLU A 235 -15.00 -4.57 -11.34
N LYS A 236 -14.91 -5.88 -11.10
CA LYS A 236 -14.98 -6.44 -9.75
C LYS A 236 -13.84 -5.92 -8.87
N LEU A 237 -12.63 -5.82 -9.39
CA LEU A 237 -11.49 -5.27 -8.65
C LEU A 237 -11.69 -3.78 -8.34
N VAL A 238 -12.17 -2.99 -9.30
CA VAL A 238 -12.49 -1.57 -9.08
C VAL A 238 -13.59 -1.43 -8.03
N LEU A 239 -14.61 -2.28 -8.04
CA LEU A 239 -15.67 -2.31 -7.03
C LEU A 239 -15.11 -2.61 -5.64
N LEU A 240 -14.25 -3.63 -5.51
CA LEU A 240 -13.62 -3.98 -4.23
C LEU A 240 -12.78 -2.81 -3.70
N ILE A 241 -11.93 -2.22 -4.54
CA ILE A 241 -11.10 -1.07 -4.16
C ILE A 241 -11.96 0.08 -3.66
N THR A 242 -13.00 0.45 -4.42
CA THR A 242 -13.85 1.61 -4.09
C THR A 242 -14.82 1.36 -2.95
N THR A 243 -15.01 0.10 -2.54
CA THR A 243 -15.84 -0.28 -1.39
C THR A 243 -15.04 -0.33 -0.09
N PHE A 244 -13.81 -0.86 -0.13
CA PHE A 244 -13.03 -1.11 1.09
C PHE A 244 -12.05 -0.01 1.45
N ILE A 245 -11.61 0.80 0.48
CA ILE A 245 -10.63 1.87 0.70
C ILE A 245 -11.36 3.20 0.58
N GLU A 246 -11.55 3.91 1.69
CA GLU A 246 -12.11 5.28 1.70
C GLU A 246 -13.36 5.41 0.79
N PRO A 247 -14.48 4.73 1.09
CA PRO A 247 -15.61 4.62 0.17
C PRO A 247 -16.15 5.98 -0.28
N ASP A 248 -16.20 6.97 0.61
CA ASP A 248 -16.73 8.31 0.31
C ASP A 248 -15.75 9.19 -0.48
N ALA A 249 -14.50 8.75 -0.69
CA ALA A 249 -13.47 9.51 -1.39
C ALA A 249 -13.62 9.46 -2.92
N TRP A 250 -14.21 8.39 -3.45
CA TRP A 250 -14.18 8.09 -4.87
C TRP A 250 -15.26 8.83 -5.66
N ARG A 251 -14.88 9.38 -6.82
CA ARG A 251 -15.80 10.07 -7.74
C ARG A 251 -17.01 9.23 -8.14
N ARG A 252 -16.83 7.91 -8.30
CA ARG A 252 -17.93 6.99 -8.62
C ARG A 252 -18.91 6.77 -7.47
N ASN A 253 -18.48 7.04 -6.23
CA ASN A 253 -19.31 6.98 -5.02
C ASN A 253 -19.83 8.37 -4.59
N GLY A 254 -19.60 9.41 -5.40
CA GLY A 254 -20.03 10.78 -5.10
C GLY A 254 -18.96 11.67 -4.44
N GLY A 255 -17.77 11.14 -4.16
CA GLY A 255 -16.63 11.92 -3.66
C GLY A 255 -15.92 12.73 -4.75
N ASP A 256 -14.86 13.45 -4.38
CA ASP A 256 -14.08 14.27 -5.32
C ASP A 256 -12.56 14.21 -5.14
N ILE A 257 -12.09 13.48 -4.12
CA ILE A 257 -10.67 13.40 -3.77
C ILE A 257 -9.94 12.22 -4.45
N ALA A 258 -10.66 11.24 -5.02
CA ALA A 258 -10.07 10.12 -5.74
C ALA A 258 -10.85 9.73 -7.01
N SER A 259 -10.15 9.24 -8.03
CA SER A 259 -10.72 8.63 -9.23
C SER A 259 -9.92 7.43 -9.69
N ILE A 260 -10.60 6.44 -10.26
CA ILE A 260 -10.04 5.17 -10.72
C ILE A 260 -10.62 4.86 -12.10
N GLU A 261 -9.75 4.50 -13.04
CA GLU A 261 -10.13 4.13 -14.41
C GLU A 261 -9.29 2.94 -14.86
N ALA A 262 -9.88 2.02 -15.62
CA ALA A 262 -9.15 0.91 -16.23
C ALA A 262 -8.55 1.34 -17.58
N TYR A 263 -7.29 0.96 -17.82
CA TYR A 263 -6.61 1.22 -19.08
C TYR A 263 -5.61 0.10 -19.40
N ARG A 264 -5.90 -0.70 -20.44
CA ARG A 264 -5.00 -1.73 -21.00
C ARG A 264 -4.39 -2.63 -19.90
N GLY A 265 -5.21 -3.32 -19.11
CA GLY A 265 -4.74 -4.20 -18.04
C GLY A 265 -4.11 -3.49 -16.83
N ASN A 266 -4.20 -2.17 -16.75
CA ASN A 266 -3.74 -1.36 -15.63
C ASN A 266 -4.88 -0.54 -15.02
N LEU A 267 -4.76 -0.17 -13.75
CA LEU A 267 -5.61 0.81 -13.10
C LEU A 267 -4.88 2.16 -13.03
N LEU A 268 -5.49 3.18 -13.61
CA LEU A 268 -5.09 4.57 -13.47
C LEU A 268 -5.82 5.15 -12.26
N ILE A 269 -5.09 5.36 -11.17
CA ILE A 269 -5.65 5.88 -9.92
C ILE A 269 -5.06 7.26 -9.65
N LYS A 270 -5.92 8.27 -9.63
CA LYS A 270 -5.60 9.62 -9.20
C LYS A 270 -6.15 9.84 -7.79
N ALA A 271 -5.27 9.91 -6.81
CA ALA A 271 -5.65 10.00 -5.40
C ALA A 271 -4.52 10.65 -4.56
N PRO A 272 -4.81 11.20 -3.37
CA PRO A 272 -3.81 11.66 -2.41
C PRO A 272 -2.98 10.49 -1.84
N ASP A 273 -1.83 10.81 -1.25
CA ASP A 273 -0.87 9.81 -0.78
C ASP A 273 -1.44 8.88 0.30
N PHE A 274 -2.30 9.36 1.20
CA PHE A 274 -2.90 8.48 2.22
C PHE A 274 -3.78 7.35 1.63
N ILE A 275 -4.40 7.56 0.45
CA ILE A 275 -5.14 6.53 -0.28
C ILE A 275 -4.17 5.61 -1.02
N GLN A 276 -3.16 6.18 -1.70
CA GLN A 276 -2.14 5.40 -2.39
C GLN A 276 -1.39 4.46 -1.43
N ARG A 277 -1.13 4.92 -0.20
CA ARG A 277 -0.55 4.14 0.89
C ARG A 277 -1.44 2.96 1.30
N GLN A 278 -2.76 3.12 1.31
CA GLN A 278 -3.67 2.01 1.63
C GLN A 278 -3.72 0.95 0.52
N LEU A 279 -3.49 1.35 -0.73
CA LEU A 279 -3.50 0.46 -1.89
C LEU A 279 -2.28 -0.48 -1.95
N GLU A 280 -1.07 0.06 -1.83
CA GLU A 280 0.18 -0.72 -2.02
C GLU A 280 1.26 -0.45 -0.96
N GLY A 281 1.01 0.47 -0.02
CA GLY A 281 2.05 1.03 0.85
C GLY A 281 2.96 2.02 0.10
N TYR A 282 4.23 2.07 0.51
CA TYR A 282 5.24 2.91 -0.13
C TYR A 282 6.16 2.05 -1.00
N ALA A 283 6.49 2.54 -2.20
CA ALA A 283 7.40 1.87 -3.13
C ALA A 283 8.87 1.81 -2.64
N PHE A 284 9.19 2.54 -1.57
CA PHE A 284 10.49 2.55 -0.93
C PHE A 284 10.43 1.89 0.45
N ARG A 285 11.57 1.37 0.89
CA ARG A 285 11.71 0.83 2.25
C ARG A 285 11.99 1.97 3.24
N PRO A 286 11.43 1.92 4.46
CA PRO A 286 11.79 2.87 5.50
C PRO A 286 13.31 2.79 5.81
N THR A 287 13.98 3.95 5.91
CA THR A 287 15.41 4.03 6.21
C THR A 287 15.61 4.06 7.71
N ARG A 288 16.31 3.04 8.25
CA ARG A 288 16.59 2.98 9.69
C ARG A 288 17.45 4.18 10.13
N PRO A 289 17.02 4.95 11.16
CA PRO A 289 17.82 6.06 11.69
C PRO A 289 19.19 5.58 12.22
N ALA A 290 20.24 6.36 11.96
CA ALA A 290 21.56 6.07 12.49
C ALA A 290 21.52 6.05 14.04
N GLY A 291 22.02 4.98 14.65
CA GLY A 291 22.02 4.80 16.11
C GLY A 291 20.80 4.06 16.70
N SER A 292 19.82 3.64 15.89
CA SER A 292 18.66 2.84 16.36
C SER A 292 18.97 1.34 16.59
N GLN A 293 20.24 0.95 16.54
CA GLN A 293 20.71 -0.44 16.74
C GLN A 293 20.49 -0.95 18.18
N GLY A 294 20.21 -0.05 19.14
CA GLY A 294 19.70 -0.42 20.45
C GLY A 294 18.38 0.29 20.67
N GLY A 295 17.32 -0.45 21.01
CA GLY A 295 16.03 0.12 21.41
C GLY A 295 16.28 1.22 22.43
N ARG A 296 16.05 2.46 22.02
CA ARG A 296 16.08 3.65 22.87
C ARG A 296 14.62 4.02 23.02
N SER A 297 14.09 3.85 24.23
CA SER A 297 12.74 4.25 24.57
C SER A 297 12.84 5.67 25.11
N LEU A 298 12.23 6.63 24.44
CA LEU A 298 12.23 8.01 24.92
C LEU A 298 11.05 8.19 25.87
N THR A 299 11.31 8.58 27.12
CA THR A 299 10.32 8.82 28.17
C THR A 299 10.07 10.32 28.32
N TYR A 300 8.80 10.74 28.24
CA TYR A 300 8.41 12.13 28.50
C TYR A 300 7.61 12.24 29.79
N GLU A 301 8.06 13.11 30.71
CA GLU A 301 7.33 13.50 31.92
C GLU A 301 7.21 15.03 31.94
N GLN A 302 6.03 15.56 31.58
CA GLN A 302 5.45 16.94 31.63
C GLN A 302 6.33 18.22 31.70
N SER A 303 7.66 18.13 31.62
CA SER A 303 8.64 19.20 31.70
C SER A 303 10.03 18.73 31.25
N ASN A 304 10.31 17.42 31.25
CA ASN A 304 11.62 16.85 30.92
C ASN A 304 11.48 15.69 29.94
N VAL A 305 12.34 15.69 28.90
CA VAL A 305 12.53 14.55 27.99
C VAL A 305 13.69 13.71 28.52
N VAL A 306 13.43 12.46 28.88
CA VAL A 306 14.46 11.52 29.38
C VAL A 306 14.63 10.39 28.38
N VAL A 307 15.85 10.18 27.89
CA VAL A 307 16.18 9.03 27.04
C VAL A 307 16.37 7.80 27.93
N SER A 308 15.46 6.84 27.86
CA SER A 308 15.52 5.61 28.65
C SER A 308 15.79 4.37 27.77
N VAL A 309 16.22 3.30 28.41
CA VAL A 309 16.33 1.99 27.75
C VAL A 309 15.00 1.27 28.02
N PRO A 310 14.37 0.63 27.01
CA PRO A 310 13.09 -0.05 27.16
C PRO A 310 13.06 -0.95 28.40
N LEU A 311 11.94 -1.00 29.12
CA LEU A 311 11.82 -1.81 30.34
C LEU A 311 12.14 -3.28 30.06
N SER A 312 11.72 -3.79 28.90
CA SER A 312 12.05 -5.14 28.42
C SER A 312 13.56 -5.41 28.36
N GLN A 313 14.35 -4.42 27.92
CA GLN A 313 15.80 -4.50 27.91
C GLN A 313 16.42 -4.28 29.29
N ARG A 314 15.85 -3.40 30.12
CA ARG A 314 16.29 -3.23 31.53
C ARG A 314 16.12 -4.53 32.30
N LEU A 315 14.96 -5.17 32.20
CA LEU A 315 14.67 -6.46 32.82
C LEU A 315 15.55 -7.59 32.27
N ARG A 316 15.82 -7.63 30.95
CA ARG A 316 16.78 -8.59 30.38
C ARG A 316 18.19 -8.37 30.90
N ARG A 317 18.66 -7.12 30.97
CA ARG A 317 19.98 -6.80 31.53
C ARG A 317 20.07 -7.14 33.02
N GLN A 318 19.01 -6.87 33.77
CA GLN A 318 18.93 -7.18 35.19
C GLN A 318 18.97 -8.70 35.42
N ARG A 319 18.18 -9.48 34.68
CA ARG A 319 18.24 -10.96 34.71
C ARG A 319 19.60 -11.50 34.28
N ALA A 320 20.18 -10.96 33.21
CA ALA A 320 21.52 -11.36 32.76
C ALA A 320 22.61 -11.03 33.80
N ALA A 321 22.48 -9.91 34.52
CA ALA A 321 23.39 -9.53 35.60
C ALA A 321 23.20 -10.42 36.84
N GLU A 322 21.96 -10.77 37.18
CA GLU A 322 21.64 -11.72 38.27
C GLU A 322 22.16 -13.13 37.96
N ASP A 323 22.01 -13.60 36.72
CA ASP A 323 22.55 -14.87 36.25
C ASP A 323 24.09 -14.88 36.25
N ALA A 324 24.71 -13.78 35.84
CA ALA A 324 26.16 -13.61 35.90
C ALA A 324 26.68 -13.57 37.35
N ALA A 325 25.95 -12.93 38.26
CA ALA A 325 26.27 -12.89 39.69
C ALA A 325 26.15 -14.29 40.33
N ARG A 326 25.14 -15.08 39.95
CA ARG A 326 24.99 -16.48 40.37
C ARG A 326 26.09 -17.40 39.85
N ARG A 327 26.74 -17.06 38.73
CA ARG A 327 27.83 -17.84 38.11
C ARG A 327 29.22 -17.50 38.61
N LYS A 328 29.42 -16.47 39.46
CA LYS A 328 30.72 -16.21 40.09
C LYS A 328 31.01 -17.30 41.14
N PRO A 329 32.12 -18.06 41.03
CA PRO A 329 32.46 -19.05 42.04
C PRO A 329 32.87 -18.34 43.35
N ALA A 330 32.18 -18.69 44.43
CA ALA A 330 32.61 -18.35 45.78
C ALA A 330 33.88 -19.17 46.09
N GLY A 331 35.02 -18.51 46.23
CA GLY A 331 36.19 -19.13 46.87
C GLY A 331 37.50 -18.96 46.13
N GLY A 332 38.14 -17.80 46.29
CA GLY A 332 39.59 -17.71 46.33
C GLY A 332 39.98 -17.29 47.74
N LYS A 333 40.44 -18.23 48.57
CA LYS A 333 41.00 -17.90 49.89
C LYS A 333 42.22 -16.99 49.72
N PRO A 334 42.41 -15.97 50.58
CA PRO A 334 43.61 -15.15 50.54
C PRO A 334 44.80 -15.97 51.05
N THR A 335 45.80 -16.15 50.21
CA THR A 335 47.15 -16.55 50.62
C THR A 335 47.86 -15.29 51.11
N THR A 336 47.93 -15.11 52.43
CA THR A 336 48.84 -14.14 53.07
C THR A 336 50.29 -14.65 52.97
N PRO A 337 51.28 -13.72 52.99
CA PRO A 337 52.63 -13.92 52.44
C PRO A 337 53.53 -14.86 53.24
#